data_AF-A0A936ZRP7-F1
#
_entry.id   AF-A0A936ZRP7-F1
#
_cell.length_a   1.000
_cell.length_b   1.000
_cell.length_c   1.000
_cell.angle_alpha   90.00
_cell.angle_beta   90.00
_cell.angle_gamma   90.00
#
_symmetry.space_group_name_H-M   'P 1'
#
loop_
_entity.id
_entity.type
_entity.pdbx_description
1 polymer ?
#
loop_
_entity_poly.entity_id
_entity_poly.type
_entity_poly.pdbx_seq_one_letter_code
_entity_poly.pdbx_strand_id
1 'polypeptide(L)'
;MKGSRDHTKYVFDGQTLSKRRLVLALVKRYAQDNPPMNFSHLLEAFPDELQAKSPTQFHKIRCVVRRLHDVPQDAHKRFFCRVGEPLQLVDHVVVVSGEWNKHNIQNVLAHAAALGYAVEVTHPPINH
;
A
#
# COMPACT_ATOMS: atom_id res chain seq x y z
N MET A 1 -25.90 7.78 12.73
CA MET A 1 -24.90 8.75 12.24
C MET A 1 -24.30 8.21 10.95
N LYS A 2 -24.53 8.86 9.80
CA LYS A 2 -23.91 8.47 8.52
C LYS A 2 -22.40 8.71 8.64
N GLY A 3 -21.61 7.64 8.70
CA GLY A 3 -20.15 7.73 8.83
C GLY A 3 -19.57 8.61 7.73
N SER A 4 -18.89 9.69 8.11
CA SER A 4 -18.18 10.54 7.16
C SER A 4 -17.15 9.66 6.42
N ARG A 5 -17.28 9.59 5.10
CA ARG A 5 -16.27 8.92 4.28
C ARG A 5 -14.97 9.69 4.45
N ASP A 6 -13.90 8.96 4.76
CA ASP A 6 -12.57 9.53 4.86
C ASP A 6 -12.03 9.79 3.43
N HIS A 7 -11.99 11.08 3.07
CA HIS A 7 -11.49 11.60 1.81
C HIS A 7 -10.05 12.10 1.86
N THR A 8 -9.30 11.81 2.95
CA THR A 8 -7.90 12.22 3.09
C THR A 8 -7.06 11.79 1.90
N LYS A 9 -6.23 12.73 1.45
CA LYS A 9 -5.27 12.59 0.36
C LYS A 9 -3.87 12.69 0.91
N TYR A 10 -2.91 12.23 0.12
CA TYR A 10 -1.50 12.23 0.47
C TYR A 10 -0.69 12.75 -0.69
N VAL A 11 0.31 13.58 -0.42
CA VAL A 11 1.27 14.00 -1.43
C VAL A 11 2.55 13.20 -1.22
N PHE A 12 2.97 12.51 -2.27
CA PHE A 12 4.19 11.71 -2.30
C PHE A 12 4.78 11.79 -3.71
N ASP A 13 6.09 12.07 -3.82
CA ASP A 13 6.79 12.31 -5.09
C ASP A 13 6.05 13.29 -6.02
N GLY A 14 5.55 14.39 -5.44
CA GLY A 14 4.80 15.44 -6.16
C GLY A 14 3.40 15.04 -6.64
N GLN A 15 2.91 13.84 -6.29
CA GLN A 15 1.60 13.34 -6.72
C GLN A 15 0.60 13.32 -5.56
N THR A 16 -0.63 13.77 -5.82
CA THR A 16 -1.75 13.65 -4.88
C THR A 16 -2.45 12.30 -5.02
N LEU A 17 -2.31 11.45 -4.01
CA LEU A 17 -2.73 10.05 -3.99
C LEU A 17 -3.85 9.79 -2.98
N SER A 18 -4.67 8.78 -3.26
CA SER A 18 -5.56 8.18 -2.24
C SER A 18 -4.77 7.22 -1.34
N LYS A 19 -5.31 6.84 -0.18
CA LYS A 19 -4.72 5.83 0.73
C LYS A 19 -4.13 4.62 -0.01
N ARG A 20 -4.94 3.98 -0.86
CA ARG A 20 -4.54 2.77 -1.63
C ARG A 20 -3.40 3.07 -2.61
N ARG A 21 -3.47 4.22 -3.29
CA ARG A 21 -2.47 4.63 -4.27
C ARG A 21 -1.16 5.06 -3.61
N LEU A 22 -1.21 5.64 -2.41
CA LEU A 22 -0.02 5.95 -1.62
C LEU A 22 0.79 4.68 -1.34
N VAL A 23 0.14 3.62 -0.84
CA VAL A 23 0.86 2.37 -0.54
C VAL A 23 1.48 1.77 -1.81
N LEU A 24 0.73 1.75 -2.92
CA LEU A 24 1.28 1.31 -4.20
C LEU A 24 2.51 2.12 -4.63
N ALA A 25 2.46 3.45 -4.48
CA ALA A 25 3.56 4.33 -4.86
C ALA A 25 4.79 4.13 -3.97
N LEU A 26 4.61 4.00 -2.64
CA LEU A 26 5.70 3.76 -1.69
C LEU A 26 6.42 2.42 -1.98
N VAL A 27 5.66 1.34 -2.16
CA VAL A 27 6.23 0.01 -2.44
C VAL A 27 6.98 0.04 -3.78
N LYS A 28 6.43 0.70 -4.81
CA LYS A 28 7.09 0.89 -6.10
C LYS A 28 8.38 1.69 -5.97
N ARG A 29 8.33 2.81 -5.26
CA ARG A 29 9.48 3.69 -5.06
C ARG A 29 10.61 2.96 -4.31
N TYR A 30 10.27 2.24 -3.25
CA TYR A 30 11.25 1.45 -2.49
C TYR A 30 11.91 0.36 -3.33
N ALA A 31 11.16 -0.37 -4.15
CA ALA A 31 11.72 -1.37 -5.05
C ALA A 31 12.65 -0.76 -6.11
N GLN A 32 12.36 0.46 -6.57
CA GLN A 32 13.20 1.20 -7.53
C GLN A 32 14.47 1.76 -6.90
N ASP A 33 14.40 2.23 -5.65
CA ASP A 33 15.54 2.81 -4.92
C ASP A 33 16.53 1.74 -4.45
N ASN A 34 16.12 0.47 -4.36
CA ASN A 34 16.92 -0.63 -3.79
C ASN A 34 17.06 -1.84 -4.75
N PRO A 35 17.67 -1.68 -5.94
CA PRO A 35 17.91 -2.80 -6.84
C PRO A 35 19.16 -3.62 -6.41
N PRO A 36 19.19 -4.94 -6.64
CA PRO A 36 18.09 -5.79 -7.11
C PRO A 36 17.07 -6.08 -6.00
N MET A 37 15.78 -5.91 -6.31
CA MET A 37 14.69 -6.22 -5.38
C MET A 37 14.11 -7.61 -5.67
N ASN A 38 14.04 -8.46 -4.64
CA ASN A 38 13.39 -9.77 -4.66
C ASN A 38 12.18 -9.78 -3.70
N PHE A 39 11.37 -10.83 -3.76
CA PHE A 39 10.15 -10.90 -2.96
C PHE A 39 10.41 -10.96 -1.45
N SER A 40 11.47 -11.66 -1.00
CA SER A 40 11.82 -11.77 0.42
C SER A 40 12.19 -10.41 1.01
N HIS A 41 13.08 -9.67 0.35
CA HIS A 41 13.47 -8.32 0.79
C HIS A 41 12.28 -7.36 0.82
N LEU A 42 11.34 -7.52 -0.12
CA LEU A 42 10.14 -6.69 -0.12
C LEU A 42 9.19 -7.02 1.03
N LEU A 43 9.07 -8.28 1.44
CA LEU A 43 8.30 -8.68 2.63
C LEU A 43 8.96 -8.22 3.93
N GLU A 44 10.29 -8.23 4.00
CA GLU A 44 11.04 -7.70 5.15
C GLU A 44 10.84 -6.18 5.29
N ALA A 45 10.89 -5.47 4.17
CA ALA A 45 10.65 -4.03 4.14
C ALA A 45 9.18 -3.69 4.43
N PHE A 46 8.23 -4.41 3.83
CA PHE A 46 6.79 -4.14 3.98
C PHE A 46 6.06 -5.33 4.60
N PRO A 47 6.25 -5.56 5.91
CA PRO A 47 5.64 -6.69 6.60
C PRO A 47 4.12 -6.52 6.73
N ASP A 48 3.39 -7.63 6.73
CA ASP A 48 1.91 -7.67 6.72
C ASP A 48 1.28 -6.99 7.95
N GLU A 49 2.05 -6.90 9.04
CA GLU A 49 1.75 -6.20 10.28
C GLU A 49 1.46 -4.71 10.07
N LEU A 50 2.01 -4.11 9.01
CA LEU A 50 1.67 -2.73 8.62
C LEU A 50 0.18 -2.59 8.32
N GLN A 51 -0.42 -3.61 7.67
CA GLN A 51 -1.84 -3.62 7.37
C GLN A 51 -2.68 -4.11 8.55
N ALA A 52 -2.22 -5.17 9.23
CA ALA A 52 -2.98 -5.86 10.26
C ALA A 52 -2.06 -6.48 11.33
N LYS A 53 -2.13 -6.01 12.57
CA LYS A 53 -1.28 -6.50 13.67
C LYS A 53 -1.63 -7.90 14.17
N SER A 54 -2.82 -8.40 13.85
CA SER A 54 -3.28 -9.70 14.32
C SER A 54 -4.10 -10.43 13.25
N PRO A 55 -3.98 -11.76 13.13
CA PRO A 55 -4.77 -12.60 12.22
C PRO A 55 -6.28 -12.58 12.44
N THR A 56 -6.79 -11.83 13.42
CA THR A 56 -8.23 -11.70 13.72
C THR A 56 -8.85 -10.35 13.31
N GLN A 57 -8.04 -9.30 13.05
CA GLN A 57 -8.53 -7.94 12.71
C GLN A 57 -9.32 -7.74 11.37
N PHE A 58 -9.04 -8.50 10.30
CA PHE A 58 -9.63 -8.37 8.95
C PHE A 58 -10.11 -9.69 8.32
N HIS A 59 -11.35 -9.72 7.85
CA HIS A 59 -11.95 -10.94 7.30
C HIS A 59 -11.36 -11.49 5.99
N LYS A 60 -10.54 -10.73 5.22
CA LYS A 60 -10.23 -11.12 3.82
C LYS A 60 -8.78 -10.95 3.36
N ILE A 61 -8.21 -9.76 3.39
CA ILE A 61 -6.82 -9.51 2.95
C ILE A 61 -6.04 -8.92 4.11
N ARG A 62 -4.87 -9.50 4.36
CA ARG A 62 -3.94 -9.15 5.45
C ARG A 62 -2.52 -9.22 4.92
N CYS A 63 -2.25 -8.49 3.86
CA CYS A 63 -0.91 -8.36 3.37
C CYS A 63 -0.67 -7.02 2.71
N VAL A 64 0.58 -6.55 2.74
CA VAL A 64 0.95 -5.36 1.96
C VAL A 64 1.15 -5.75 0.51
N VAL A 65 1.90 -6.83 0.29
CA VAL A 65 2.24 -7.36 -1.03
C VAL A 65 1.91 -8.85 -1.13
N ARG A 66 1.72 -9.35 -2.34
CA ARG A 66 1.55 -10.79 -2.63
C ARG A 66 2.05 -11.10 -4.04
N ARG A 67 2.56 -12.31 -4.28
CA ARG A 67 2.88 -12.76 -5.64
C ARG A 67 1.60 -12.81 -6.47
N LEU A 68 1.65 -12.32 -7.70
CA LEU A 68 0.48 -12.20 -8.57
C LEU A 68 -0.22 -13.56 -8.78
N HIS A 69 0.55 -14.63 -8.96
CA HIS A 69 0.01 -15.97 -9.17
C HIS A 69 -0.67 -16.57 -7.94
N ASP A 70 -0.37 -16.06 -6.73
CA ASP A 70 -0.99 -16.49 -5.47
C ASP A 70 -2.30 -15.74 -5.17
N VAL A 71 -2.72 -14.81 -6.02
CA VAL A 71 -3.94 -14.02 -5.80
C VAL A 71 -5.12 -14.72 -6.46
N PRO A 72 -6.10 -15.23 -5.68
CA PRO A 72 -7.33 -15.79 -6.22
C PRO A 72 -8.09 -14.76 -7.06
N GLN A 73 -8.73 -15.19 -8.14
CA GLN A 73 -9.40 -14.30 -9.10
C GLN A 73 -10.47 -13.41 -8.43
N ASP A 74 -11.22 -13.94 -7.46
CA ASP A 74 -12.24 -13.21 -6.70
C ASP A 74 -11.65 -12.12 -5.76
N ALA A 75 -10.35 -12.24 -5.45
CA ALA A 75 -9.60 -11.27 -4.68
C ALA A 75 -8.93 -10.18 -5.53
N HIS A 76 -8.84 -10.32 -6.88
CA HIS A 76 -8.13 -9.36 -7.75
C HIS A 76 -8.59 -7.91 -7.57
N LYS A 77 -9.89 -7.67 -7.31
CA LYS A 77 -10.43 -6.32 -7.05
C LYS A 77 -9.85 -5.62 -5.81
N ARG A 78 -9.27 -6.41 -4.90
CA ARG A 78 -8.64 -5.95 -3.65
C ARG A 78 -7.15 -5.72 -3.81
N PHE A 79 -6.57 -6.07 -4.95
CA PHE A 79 -5.17 -5.85 -5.28
C PHE A 79 -5.03 -4.96 -6.52
N PHE A 80 -3.83 -4.46 -6.73
CA PHE A 80 -3.45 -3.69 -7.91
C PHE A 80 -2.95 -4.63 -9.02
N CYS A 81 -3.87 -5.36 -9.66
CA CYS A 81 -3.57 -6.38 -10.67
C CYS A 81 -3.64 -5.86 -12.12
N ARG A 82 -4.02 -4.60 -12.37
CA ARG A 82 -4.19 -4.11 -13.76
C ARG A 82 -2.83 -3.88 -14.42
N VAL A 83 -2.77 -3.94 -15.74
CA VAL A 83 -1.53 -3.69 -16.50
C VAL A 83 -0.86 -2.39 -16.05
N GLY A 84 0.44 -2.45 -15.78
CA GLY A 84 1.25 -1.34 -15.25
C GLY A 84 1.18 -1.14 -13.73
N GLU A 85 0.30 -1.85 -13.02
CA GLU A 85 0.20 -1.78 -11.56
C GLU A 85 1.08 -2.81 -10.83
N PRO A 86 1.15 -4.09 -11.23
CA PRO A 86 2.08 -5.06 -10.67
C PRO A 86 3.53 -4.60 -10.74
N LEU A 87 4.33 -5.06 -9.78
CA LEU A 87 5.77 -4.80 -9.72
C LEU A 87 6.52 -6.04 -10.22
N GLN A 88 7.41 -5.83 -11.17
CA GLN A 88 8.35 -6.86 -11.61
C GLN A 88 9.56 -6.84 -10.67
N LEU A 89 9.74 -7.91 -9.91
CA LEU A 89 10.95 -8.18 -9.13
C LEU A 89 11.85 -9.14 -9.91
N VAL A 90 13.05 -9.40 -9.39
CA VAL A 90 14.01 -10.31 -10.04
C VAL A 90 13.53 -11.77 -10.08
N ASP A 91 12.72 -12.18 -9.12
CA ASP A 91 12.24 -13.56 -8.91
C ASP A 91 10.75 -13.72 -9.21
N HIS A 92 9.94 -12.69 -8.95
CA HIS A 92 8.48 -12.76 -9.02
C HIS A 92 7.82 -11.48 -9.54
N VAL A 93 6.60 -11.63 -10.06
CA VAL A 93 5.67 -10.52 -10.24
C VAL A 93 4.79 -10.42 -9.01
N VAL A 94 4.72 -9.24 -8.40
CA VAL A 94 3.98 -9.02 -7.17
C VAL A 94 2.95 -7.91 -7.33
N VAL A 95 1.92 -7.95 -6.49
CA VAL A 95 0.85 -6.96 -6.44
C VAL A 95 0.67 -6.43 -5.03
N VAL A 96 0.25 -5.17 -4.94
CA VAL A 96 0.03 -4.46 -3.68
C VAL A 96 -1.46 -4.54 -3.31
N SER A 97 -1.74 -4.73 -2.03
CA SER A 97 -3.09 -4.69 -1.49
C SER A 97 -3.68 -3.28 -1.55
N GLY A 98 -4.95 -3.20 -1.90
CA GLY A 98 -5.75 -1.99 -1.90
C GLY A 98 -6.66 -1.86 -0.68
N GLU A 99 -6.55 -2.70 0.33
CA GLU A 99 -7.42 -2.66 1.50
C GLU A 99 -6.80 -1.80 2.62
N TRP A 100 -6.99 -0.48 2.53
CA TRP A 100 -6.44 0.47 3.50
C TRP A 100 -7.53 1.37 4.06
N ASN A 101 -7.57 1.47 5.38
CA ASN A 101 -8.49 2.31 6.13
C ASN A 101 -7.74 3.43 6.87
N LYS A 102 -8.49 4.35 7.49
CA LYS A 102 -7.93 5.51 8.17
C LYS A 102 -6.99 5.19 9.34
N HIS A 103 -7.11 4.00 9.92
CA HIS A 103 -6.31 3.58 11.06
C HIS A 103 -5.02 2.89 10.61
N ASN A 104 -5.09 1.89 9.71
CA ASN A 104 -3.90 1.15 9.31
C ASN A 104 -2.98 1.92 8.36
N ILE A 105 -3.49 2.94 7.65
CA ILE A 105 -2.63 3.80 6.83
C ILE A 105 -1.60 4.56 7.68
N GLN A 106 -1.91 4.85 8.96
CA GLN A 106 -0.97 5.54 9.85
C GLN A 106 0.31 4.73 10.09
N ASN A 107 0.21 3.40 10.13
CA ASN A 107 1.38 2.52 10.23
C ASN A 107 2.27 2.67 8.99
N VAL A 108 1.67 2.76 7.81
CA VAL A 108 2.41 2.95 6.54
C VAL A 108 3.09 4.31 6.51
N LEU A 109 2.44 5.37 7.00
CA LEU A 109 3.05 6.71 7.06
C LEU A 109 4.25 6.74 8.00
N ALA A 110 4.11 6.18 9.21
CA ALA A 110 5.21 6.09 10.17
C ALA A 110 6.37 5.26 9.60
N HIS A 111 6.05 4.15 8.94
CA HIS A 111 7.05 3.29 8.32
C HIS A 111 7.74 3.96 7.13
N ALA A 112 7.00 4.66 6.26
CA ALA A 112 7.56 5.44 5.16
C ALA A 112 8.56 6.49 5.66
N ALA A 113 8.20 7.22 6.72
CA ALA A 113 9.10 8.18 7.35
C ALA A 113 10.38 7.51 7.90
N ALA A 114 10.26 6.32 8.51
CA ALA A 114 11.41 5.54 8.98
C ALA A 114 12.33 5.06 7.85
N LEU A 115 11.77 4.83 6.65
CA LEU A 115 12.53 4.53 5.42
C LEU A 115 13.09 5.79 4.74
N GLY A 116 12.84 7.00 5.27
CA GLY A 116 13.31 8.26 4.71
C GLY A 116 12.40 8.88 3.64
N TYR A 117 11.18 8.36 3.46
CA TYR A 117 10.21 8.92 2.52
C TYR A 117 9.34 10.01 3.16
N ALA A 118 9.33 11.18 2.53
CA ALA A 118 8.46 12.29 2.93
C ALA A 118 7.05 12.12 2.33
N VAL A 119 6.04 12.00 3.19
CA VAL A 119 4.62 11.94 2.78
C VAL A 119 3.86 13.04 3.49
N GLU A 120 3.23 13.93 2.74
CA GLU A 120 2.39 14.99 3.31
C GLU A 120 0.92 14.56 3.32
N VAL A 121 0.22 14.86 4.41
CA VAL A 121 -1.22 14.57 4.52
C VAL A 121 -2.00 15.82 4.10
N THR A 122 -2.81 15.70 3.05
CA THR A 122 -3.67 16.78 2.58
C THR A 122 -5.13 16.45 2.85
N HIS A 123 -5.82 17.38 3.50
CA HIS A 123 -7.27 17.34 3.60
C HIS A 123 -7.82 18.04 2.36
N PRO A 124 -8.80 17.45 1.65
CA PRO A 124 -9.48 18.19 0.59
C PRO A 124 -10.04 19.49 1.20
N PRO A 125 -9.97 20.62 0.47
CA PRO A 125 -10.51 21.88 0.98
C PRO A 125 -11.96 21.68 1.41
N ILE A 126 -12.26 22.13 2.63
CA ILE A 126 -13.64 22.21 3.11
C ILE A 126 -14.27 23.35 2.30
N ASN A 127 -15.00 23.01 1.24
CA ASN A 127 -15.86 23.98 0.58
C ASN A 127 -17.00 24.29 1.56
N HIS A 128 -16.95 25.47 2.19
CA HIS A 128 -18.03 26.05 2.97
C HIS A 128 -19.13 26.57 2.05
#